data_AF-A0A1I2E654-F1
#
_entry.id   AF-A0A1I2E654-F1
#
_cell.length_a   1.000
_cell.length_b   1.000
_cell.length_c   1.000
_cell.angle_alpha   90.00
_cell.angle_beta   90.00
_cell.angle_gamma   90.00
#
_symmetry.space_group_name_H-M   'P 1'
#
loop_
_entity.id
_entity.type
_entity.pdbx_description
1 polymer ?
#
loop_
_entity_poly.entity_id
_entity_poly.type
_entity_poly.pdbx_seq_one_letter_code
_entity_poly.pdbx_strand_id
1 'polypeptide(L)'
;MQTWVPLLEPYGITAIKKGGGGADISPLRNQNTVLIGYVPDSQRYFDLHHTEQDTFDKVNPRELALGAGAMAALVYLISEYGF
;
A
#
# COMPACT_ATOMS: atom_id res chain seq x y z
N MET A 1 12.80 4.53 -6.87
CA MET A 1 11.34 4.26 -6.84
C MET A 1 10.47 5.28 -7.58
N GLN A 2 10.75 6.60 -7.60
CA GLN A 2 9.87 7.56 -8.33
C GLN A 2 9.74 7.26 -9.83
N THR A 3 10.80 6.72 -10.44
CA THR A 3 10.82 6.26 -11.83
C THR A 3 9.87 5.10 -12.11
N TRP A 4 9.35 4.42 -11.08
CA TRP A 4 8.40 3.31 -11.21
C TRP A 4 6.94 3.75 -11.15
N VAL A 5 6.64 5.00 -10.81
CA VAL A 5 5.25 5.50 -10.77
C VAL A 5 4.51 5.24 -12.08
N PRO A 6 5.07 5.52 -13.28
CA PRO A 6 4.38 5.20 -14.55
C PRO A 6 4.10 3.71 -14.76
N LEU A 7 4.91 2.81 -14.17
CA LEU A 7 4.71 1.37 -14.25
C LEU A 7 3.60 0.87 -13.31
N LEU A 8 3.39 1.59 -12.20
CA LEU A 8 2.41 1.23 -11.17
C LEU A 8 1.07 1.98 -11.33
N GLU A 9 1.03 3.03 -12.14
CA GLU A 9 -0.17 3.80 -12.47
C GLU A 9 -1.36 2.94 -12.97
N PRO A 10 -1.16 1.89 -13.81
CA PRO A 10 -2.25 0.99 -14.20
C PRO A 10 -2.92 0.25 -13.03
N TYR A 11 -2.23 0.15 -11.89
CA TYR A 11 -2.73 -0.45 -10.64
C TYR A 11 -3.26 0.61 -9.65
N GLY A 12 -3.42 1.86 -10.08
CA GLY A 12 -3.94 2.96 -9.25
C GLY A 12 -2.89 3.61 -8.35
N ILE A 13 -1.60 3.28 -8.49
CA ILE A 13 -0.53 3.93 -7.74
C ILE A 13 -0.01 5.15 -8.52
N THR A 14 -0.50 6.33 -8.15
CA THR A 14 -0.13 7.58 -8.83
C THR A 14 0.96 8.38 -8.12
N ALA A 15 1.33 7.98 -6.89
CA ALA A 15 2.36 8.67 -6.12
C ALA A 15 3.08 7.73 -5.16
N ILE A 16 4.40 7.91 -5.06
CA ILE A 16 5.23 7.35 -3.99
C ILE A 16 5.84 8.54 -3.23
N LYS A 17 5.69 8.58 -1.91
CA LYS A 17 6.16 9.70 -1.09
C LYS A 17 7.05 9.18 0.04
N LYS A 18 8.10 9.95 0.38
CA LYS A 18 8.96 9.63 1.51
C LYS A 18 8.22 9.89 2.83
N GLY A 19 8.31 8.95 3.76
CA GLY A 19 7.70 9.04 5.08
C GLY A 19 6.72 7.91 5.35
N GLY A 20 6.36 7.72 6.62
CA GLY A 20 5.41 6.68 7.04
C GLY A 20 6.01 5.27 7.09
N GLY A 21 5.14 4.29 6.87
CA GLY A 21 5.34 2.85 7.08
C GLY A 21 4.06 2.24 7.67
N GLY A 22 3.92 0.92 7.63
CA GLY A 22 2.84 0.22 8.33
C GLY A 22 3.07 0.19 9.85
N ALA A 23 1.99 0.07 10.62
CA ALA A 23 2.06 -0.06 12.07
C ALA A 23 2.99 -1.22 12.48
N ASP A 24 2.82 -2.38 11.83
CA ASP A 24 3.56 -3.62 12.11
C ASP A 24 5.06 -3.52 11.82
N ILE A 25 5.45 -2.71 10.83
CA ILE A 25 6.85 -2.56 10.41
C ILE A 25 7.54 -1.34 10.99
N SER A 26 6.80 -0.46 11.68
CA SER A 26 7.34 0.77 12.26
C SER A 26 8.52 0.55 13.23
N PRO A 27 8.57 -0.53 14.05
CA PRO A 27 9.72 -0.78 14.93
C PRO A 27 11.02 -1.10 14.17
N LEU A 28 10.93 -1.55 12.91
CA LEU A 28 12.10 -1.89 12.08
C LEU A 28 12.84 -0.64 11.58
N ARG A 29 12.27 0.56 11.75
CA ARG A 29 12.87 1.82 11.28
C ARG A 29 14.30 2.05 11.79
N ASN A 30 14.59 1.61 13.02
CA ASN A 30 15.90 1.79 13.64
C ASN A 30 16.95 0.76 13.18
N GLN A 31 16.57 -0.18 12.30
CA GLN A 31 17.42 -1.28 11.85
C GLN A 31 17.97 -1.05 10.43
N ASN A 32 17.99 0.20 9.94
CA ASN A 32 18.36 0.55 8.56
C ASN A 32 17.56 -0.24 7.49
N THR A 33 16.36 -0.70 7.84
CA THR A 33 15.48 -1.46 6.94
C THR A 33 14.61 -0.50 6.14
N VAL A 34 14.50 -0.73 4.83
CA VAL A 34 13.57 0.02 3.97
C VAL A 34 12.14 -0.36 4.36
N LEU A 35 11.32 0.64 4.66
CA LEU A 35 9.91 0.45 5.00
C LEU A 35 9.04 1.04 3.90
N ILE A 36 8.02 0.29 3.49
CA ILE A 36 7.03 0.75 2.53
C ILE A 36 5.65 0.47 3.10
N GLY A 37 4.79 1.50 3.13
CA GLY A 37 3.40 1.38 3.54
C GLY A 37 2.48 1.63 2.35
N TYR A 38 1.44 0.80 2.22
CA TYR A 38 0.33 1.05 1.30
C TYR A 38 -0.67 1.98 1.96
N VAL A 39 -1.08 3.03 1.26
CA VAL A 39 -2.08 4.00 1.75
C VAL A 39 -3.36 3.78 0.94
N PRO A 40 -4.40 3.15 1.52
CA PRO A 40 -5.69 2.99 0.86
C PRO A 40 -6.43 4.34 0.76
N ASP A 41 -7.51 4.38 -0.03
CA ASP A 41 -8.39 5.56 -0.09
C ASP A 41 -8.99 5.85 1.29
N SER A 42 -8.73 7.05 1.81
CA SER A 42 -9.15 7.45 3.15
C SER A 42 -10.60 7.89 3.25
N GLN A 43 -11.29 8.16 2.14
CA GLN A 43 -12.64 8.76 2.13
C GLN A 43 -13.66 7.92 2.88
N ARG A 44 -13.57 6.58 2.78
CA ARG A 44 -14.46 5.64 3.46
C ARG A 44 -13.79 4.90 4.62
N TYR A 45 -12.47 5.01 4.74
CA TYR A 45 -11.69 4.23 5.71
C TYR A 45 -12.12 4.54 7.15
N PHE A 46 -12.20 5.83 7.49
CA PHE A 46 -12.52 6.25 8.86
C PHE A 46 -14.01 6.22 9.20
N ASP A 47 -14.89 6.00 8.22
CA ASP A 47 -16.31 5.72 8.48
C ASP A 47 -16.51 4.33 9.09
N LEU A 48 -15.58 3.40 8.79
CA LEU A 48 -15.66 1.98 9.17
C LEU A 48 -14.65 1.60 10.26
N HIS A 49 -13.44 2.15 10.18
CA HIS A 49 -12.31 1.79 11.05
C HIS A 49 -12.64 1.90 12.54
N HIS A 50 -12.40 0.81 13.28
CA HIS A 50 -12.72 0.69 14.72
C HIS A 50 -14.21 0.82 15.07
N THR A 51 -15.12 0.47 14.14
CA THR A 51 -16.55 0.38 14.41
C THR A 51 -17.05 -1.06 14.23
N GLU A 52 -18.26 -1.35 14.73
CA GLU A 52 -18.92 -2.64 14.48
C GLU A 52 -19.29 -2.87 13.01
N GLN A 53 -19.24 -1.82 12.17
CA GLN A 53 -19.51 -1.89 10.74
C GLN A 53 -18.30 -2.34 9.92
N ASP A 54 -17.13 -2.55 10.55
CA ASP A 54 -15.95 -3.13 9.91
C ASP A 54 -16.15 -4.63 9.66
N THR A 55 -17.01 -4.92 8.68
CA THR A 55 -17.46 -6.26 8.31
C THR A 55 -17.10 -6.56 6.86
N PHE A 56 -17.00 -7.85 6.53
CA PHE A 56 -16.53 -8.30 5.22
C PHE A 56 -17.37 -7.78 4.05
N ASP A 57 -18.68 -7.54 4.24
CA ASP A 57 -19.56 -6.99 3.21
C ASP A 57 -19.21 -5.55 2.78
N LYS A 58 -18.39 -4.83 3.57
CA LYS A 58 -17.88 -3.50 3.20
C LYS A 58 -16.64 -3.56 2.31
N VAL A 59 -16.00 -4.71 2.21
CA VAL A 59 -14.82 -4.92 1.35
C VAL A 59 -15.26 -4.97 -0.10
N ASN A 60 -14.76 -4.04 -0.91
CA ASN A 60 -14.99 -4.06 -2.35
C ASN A 60 -14.03 -5.07 -3.01
N PRO A 61 -14.52 -6.12 -3.69
CA PRO A 61 -13.66 -7.13 -4.31
C PRO A 61 -12.71 -6.56 -5.36
N ARG A 62 -13.13 -5.50 -6.07
CA ARG A 62 -12.30 -4.85 -7.10
C ARG A 62 -11.17 -4.05 -6.47
N GLU A 63 -11.44 -3.30 -5.40
CA GLU A 63 -10.42 -2.53 -4.68
C GLU A 63 -9.39 -3.47 -4.03
N LEU A 64 -9.86 -4.57 -3.42
CA LEU A 64 -8.98 -5.59 -2.85
C LEU A 64 -8.04 -6.19 -3.90
N ALA A 65 -8.59 -6.61 -5.06
CA ALA A 65 -7.79 -7.17 -6.14
C ALA A 65 -6.80 -6.15 -6.73
N LEU A 66 -7.20 -4.88 -6.84
CA LEU A 66 -6.33 -3.81 -7.34
C LEU A 66 -5.17 -3.52 -6.37
N GLY A 67 -5.44 -3.44 -5.07
CA GLY A 67 -4.41 -3.30 -4.03
C GLY A 67 -3.44 -4.49 -4.01
N ALA A 68 -3.95 -5.71 -4.14
CA ALA A 68 -3.11 -6.91 -4.25
C ALA A 68 -2.20 -6.86 -5.49
N GLY A 69 -2.75 -6.46 -6.64
CA GLY A 69 -1.97 -6.29 -7.89
C GLY A 69 -0.89 -5.22 -7.75
N ALA A 70 -1.20 -4.07 -7.14
CA ALA A 70 -0.24 -3.01 -6.89
C ALA A 70 0.92 -3.47 -5.98
N MET A 71 0.61 -4.18 -4.89
CA MET A 71 1.64 -4.72 -3.98
C MET A 71 2.49 -5.79 -4.65
N ALA A 72 1.88 -6.70 -5.43
CA ALA A 72 2.60 -7.73 -6.17
C ALA A 72 3.56 -7.12 -7.21
N ALA A 73 3.10 -6.12 -7.97
CA ALA A 73 3.93 -5.41 -8.94
C ALA A 73 5.11 -4.67 -8.26
N LEU A 74 4.86 -4.02 -7.12
CA LEU A 74 5.92 -3.37 -6.34
C LEU A 74 6.95 -4.38 -5.84
N VAL A 75 6.52 -5.50 -5.25
CA VAL A 75 7.41 -6.56 -4.76
C VAL A 75 8.24 -7.14 -5.91
N TYR A 76 7.63 -7.36 -7.07
CA TYR A 76 8.34 -7.81 -8.26
C TYR A 76 9.44 -6.81 -8.68
N LEU A 77 9.11 -5.51 -8.78
CA LEU A 77 10.10 -4.49 -9.16
C LEU A 77 11.27 -4.41 -8.16
N ILE A 78 11.00 -4.56 -6.86
CA ILE A 78 12.03 -4.60 -5.82
C ILE A 78 12.91 -5.83 -5.98
N SER A 79 12.31 -7.00 -6.21
CA SER A 79 13.02 -8.26 -6.40
C SER A 79 13.98 -8.21 -7.59
N GLU A 80 13.51 -7.68 -8.73
CA GLU A 80 14.28 -7.68 -9.98
C GLU A 80 15.30 -6.54 -10.07
N TYR A 81 14.98 -5.37 -9.51
CA TYR A 81 15.74 -4.14 -9.76
C TYR A 81 16.29 -3.45 -8.50
N GLY A 82 15.98 -3.93 -7.30
CA GLY A 82 16.43 -3.32 -6.05
C GLY A 82 15.85 -1.93 -5.81
N PHE A 83 16.59 -1.05 -5.12
CA PHE A 83 16.18 0.34 -4.86
C PHE A 83 17.32 1.35 -5.04
#